data_AF-A0A502CT67-F1
#
_entry.id   AF-A0A502CT67-F1
#
_cell.length_a   1.000
_cell.length_b   1.000
_cell.length_c   1.000
_cell.angle_alpha   90.00
_cell.angle_beta   90.00
_cell.angle_gamma   90.00
#
_symmetry.space_group_name_H-M   'P 1'
#
loop_
_entity.id
_entity.type
_entity.pdbx_description
1 polymer ?
#
loop_
_entity_poly.entity_id
_entity_poly.type
_entity_poly.pdbx_seq_one_letter_code
_entity_poly.pdbx_strand_id
1 'polypeptide(L)'
;MTNLDWVAPQACTLPTIEQPLRVAEFDTLFAHHLVAVDRVDRVDAARARLVLAAGPRRQADEFTAAVLDLTERESACCSFFTFTVDAQLPGPAAAGRVAARPGDVVLDIEVPPAHVDVLAALVTRAQAQAHADPSGAARRRA
;
A
#
# COMPACT_ATOMS: atom_id res chain seq x y z
N MET A 1 -0.39 13.62 -19.36
CA MET A 1 0.32 12.37 -19.71
C MET A 1 0.57 11.63 -18.42
N THR A 2 -0.41 10.84 -17.97
CA THR A 2 -0.32 10.02 -16.76
C THR A 2 0.48 8.78 -17.11
N ASN A 3 1.81 8.90 -17.04
CA ASN A 3 2.67 7.76 -17.27
C ASN A 3 2.56 6.84 -16.05
N LEU A 4 2.25 5.58 -16.31
CA LEU A 4 2.17 4.49 -15.34
C LEU A 4 3.58 4.14 -14.86
N ASP A 5 4.33 5.10 -14.31
CA ASP A 5 5.76 4.93 -13.98
C ASP A 5 6.04 3.84 -12.92
N TRP A 6 4.99 3.31 -12.27
CA TRP A 6 5.09 2.17 -11.36
C TRP A 6 4.68 0.83 -12.00
N VAL A 7 3.99 0.84 -13.14
CA VAL A 7 3.70 -0.40 -13.87
C VAL A 7 4.92 -0.71 -14.71
N ALA A 8 5.83 -1.53 -14.19
CA ALA A 8 6.99 -2.01 -14.93
C ALA A 8 6.51 -2.84 -16.14
N PRO A 9 6.50 -2.31 -17.38
CA PRO A 9 5.80 -2.95 -18.49
C PRO A 9 6.47 -4.25 -18.96
N GLN A 10 7.69 -4.51 -18.50
CA GLN A 10 8.46 -5.73 -18.77
C GLN A 10 8.36 -6.75 -17.63
N ALA A 11 7.89 -6.36 -16.45
CA ALA A 11 7.86 -7.21 -15.25
C ALA A 11 6.44 -7.45 -14.72
N CYS A 12 5.45 -6.65 -15.13
CA CYS A 12 4.04 -6.93 -14.88
C CYS A 12 3.43 -7.63 -16.09
N THR A 13 2.86 -8.81 -15.87
CA THR A 13 2.10 -9.57 -16.86
C THR A 13 0.64 -9.12 -16.97
N LEU A 14 0.23 -8.12 -16.18
CA LEU A 14 -1.12 -7.55 -16.24
C LEU A 14 -1.39 -6.94 -17.63
N PRO A 15 -2.43 -7.38 -18.35
CA PRO A 15 -2.81 -6.81 -19.64
C PRO A 15 -2.97 -5.29 -19.56
N THR A 16 -2.47 -4.58 -20.57
CA THR A 16 -2.43 -3.10 -20.59
C THR A 16 -3.80 -2.44 -20.40
N ILE A 17 -4.87 -3.11 -20.82
CA ILE A 17 -6.25 -2.61 -20.67
C ILE A 17 -6.71 -2.67 -19.20
N GLU A 18 -6.16 -3.59 -18.40
CA GLU A 18 -6.53 -3.80 -16.99
C GLU A 18 -5.65 -2.99 -16.02
N GLN A 19 -4.48 -2.52 -16.48
CA GLN A 19 -3.56 -1.69 -15.69
C GLN A 19 -4.21 -0.44 -15.08
N PRO A 20 -5.02 0.36 -15.83
CA PRO A 20 -5.67 1.54 -15.25
C PRO A 20 -6.65 1.20 -14.12
N LEU A 21 -7.33 0.05 -14.20
CA LEU A 21 -8.25 -0.38 -13.16
C LEU A 21 -7.49 -0.73 -11.88
N ARG A 22 -6.40 -1.51 -11.99
CA ARG A 22 -5.57 -1.86 -10.83
C ARG A 22 -5.00 -0.63 -10.14
N VAL A 23 -4.58 0.36 -10.91
CA VAL A 23 -4.11 1.65 -10.39
C VAL A 23 -5.22 2.37 -9.60
N ALA A 24 -6.44 2.40 -10.13
CA ALA A 24 -7.57 3.03 -9.45
C ALA A 24 -7.97 2.32 -8.15
N GLU A 25 -7.85 0.98 -8.09
CA GLU A 25 -8.06 0.20 -6.86
C GLU A 25 -7.06 0.62 -5.77
N PHE A 26 -5.78 0.69 -6.10
CA PHE A 26 -4.74 1.16 -5.18
C PHE A 26 -4.91 2.63 -4.79
N ASP A 27 -5.26 3.51 -5.74
CA ASP A 27 -5.51 4.92 -5.44
C ASP A 27 -6.65 5.11 -4.44
N THR A 28 -7.73 4.37 -4.65
CA THR A 28 -8.90 4.37 -3.76
C THR A 28 -8.49 3.89 -2.37
N LEU A 29 -7.72 2.80 -2.28
CA LEU A 29 -7.17 2.32 -1.02
C LEU A 29 -6.34 3.40 -0.32
N PHE A 30 -5.44 4.06 -1.04
CA PHE A 30 -4.53 5.05 -0.47
C PHE A 30 -5.25 6.33 -0.04
N ALA A 31 -6.13 6.88 -0.87
CA ALA A 31 -6.89 8.08 -0.55
C ALA A 31 -7.74 7.89 0.73
N HIS A 32 -8.42 6.75 0.82
CA HIS A 32 -9.40 6.52 1.88
C HIS A 32 -8.83 5.90 3.15
N HIS A 33 -7.73 5.15 3.06
CA HIS A 33 -7.25 4.36 4.21
C HIS A 33 -5.83 4.68 4.64
N LEU A 34 -4.99 5.30 3.80
CA LEU A 34 -3.61 5.56 4.19
C LEU A 34 -3.51 6.57 5.34
N VAL A 35 -2.83 6.15 6.41
CA VAL A 35 -2.56 6.95 7.61
C VAL A 35 -1.10 7.37 7.66
N ALA A 36 -0.20 6.46 7.31
CA ALA A 36 1.22 6.72 7.34
C ALA A 36 1.97 5.84 6.34
N VAL A 37 3.12 6.35 5.91
CA VAL A 37 4.11 5.62 5.15
C VAL A 37 5.42 5.70 5.88
N ASP A 38 6.08 4.56 6.01
CA ASP A 38 7.40 4.42 6.59
C ASP A 38 8.28 3.73 5.55
N ARG A 39 9.32 4.43 5.06
CA ARG A 39 10.36 3.78 4.28
C ARG A 39 11.42 3.36 5.27
N VAL A 40 11.69 2.06 5.31
CA VAL A 40 12.63 1.44 6.23
C VAL A 40 14.05 1.87 5.84
N ASP A 41 14.42 3.08 6.25
CA ASP A 41 15.70 3.74 6.03
C ASP A 41 16.14 3.97 4.56
N ARG A 42 17.05 4.93 4.35
CA ARG A 42 17.69 5.14 3.04
C ARG A 42 18.55 3.95 2.59
N VAL A 43 18.84 3.01 3.49
CA VAL A 43 19.70 1.84 3.26
C VAL A 43 18.90 0.66 2.72
N ASP A 44 17.61 0.52 3.07
CA ASP A 44 16.74 -0.55 2.56
C ASP A 44 15.63 0.03 1.68
N ALA A 45 16.04 0.69 0.59
CA ALA A 45 15.14 1.32 -0.39
C ALA A 45 14.21 0.31 -1.10
N ALA A 46 14.46 -0.99 -0.93
CA ALA A 46 13.68 -2.11 -1.43
C ALA A 46 12.44 -2.43 -0.57
N ARG A 47 12.22 -1.71 0.54
CA ARG A 47 11.10 -1.95 1.45
C ARG A 47 10.33 -0.70 1.81
N ALA A 48 9.01 -0.86 1.91
CA ALA A 48 8.10 0.17 2.39
C ALA A 48 7.05 -0.44 3.31
N ARG A 49 6.67 0.29 4.34
CA ARG A 49 5.60 -0.06 5.27
C ARG A 49 4.50 0.98 5.18
N LEU A 50 3.29 0.54 4.90
CA LEU A 50 2.09 1.37 4.84
C LEU A 50 1.19 1.03 6.03
N VAL A 51 0.66 2.04 6.70
CA VAL A 51 -0.34 1.87 7.76
C VAL A 51 -1.68 2.35 7.23
N LEU A 52 -2.65 1.44 7.18
CA LEU A 52 -3.98 1.63 6.63
C LEU A 52 -5.02 1.56 7.75
N ALA A 53 -5.85 2.60 7.90
CA ALA A 53 -6.96 2.57 8.84
C ALA A 53 -8.11 1.75 8.24
N ALA A 54 -8.47 0.64 8.88
CA ALA A 54 -9.56 -0.21 8.42
C ALA A 54 -10.96 0.42 8.61
N GLY A 55 -11.05 1.55 9.31
CA GLY A 55 -12.31 2.20 9.65
C GLY A 55 -12.97 1.57 10.89
N PRO A 56 -14.31 1.54 10.98
CA PRO A 56 -15.01 0.97 12.14
C PRO A 56 -14.62 -0.49 12.38
N ARG A 57 -14.33 -0.87 13.63
CA ARG A 57 -13.88 -2.24 14.02
C ARG A 57 -14.67 -3.40 13.40
N ARG A 58 -15.98 -3.22 13.23
CA ARG A 58 -16.89 -4.24 12.65
C ARG A 58 -16.63 -4.55 11.17
N GLN A 59 -15.83 -3.73 10.49
CA GLN A 59 -15.46 -3.88 9.08
C GLN A 59 -13.96 -4.19 8.91
N ALA A 60 -13.21 -4.33 10.01
CA ALA A 60 -11.77 -4.51 9.94
C ALA A 60 -11.38 -5.81 9.23
N ASP A 61 -12.13 -6.89 9.48
CA ASP A 61 -11.89 -8.19 8.85
C ASP A 61 -12.17 -8.15 7.34
N GLU A 62 -13.29 -7.54 6.93
CA GLU A 62 -13.67 -7.37 5.52
C GLU A 62 -12.65 -6.49 4.78
N PHE A 63 -12.23 -5.40 5.40
CA PHE A 63 -11.18 -4.53 4.84
C PHE A 63 -9.84 -5.26 4.72
N THR A 64 -9.44 -6.03 5.73
CA THR A 64 -8.23 -6.85 5.68
C THR A 64 -8.31 -7.85 4.53
N ALA A 65 -9.45 -8.52 4.35
CA ALA A 65 -9.68 -9.43 3.23
C ALA A 65 -9.58 -8.72 1.87
N ALA A 66 -10.10 -7.49 1.76
CA ALA A 66 -10.00 -6.70 0.54
C ALA A 66 -8.55 -6.28 0.23
N VAL A 67 -7.76 -5.92 1.25
CA VAL A 67 -6.33 -5.61 1.07
C VAL A 67 -5.56 -6.86 0.66
N LEU A 68 -5.82 -8.01 1.29
CA LEU A 68 -5.24 -9.30 0.92
C LEU A 68 -5.54 -9.65 -0.54
N ASP A 69 -6.81 -9.61 -0.94
CA ASP A 69 -7.24 -9.89 -2.32
C ASP A 69 -6.56 -8.97 -3.33
N LEU A 70 -6.49 -7.67 -3.06
CA LEU A 70 -5.80 -6.72 -3.95
C LEU A 70 -4.31 -7.04 -4.09
N THR A 71 -3.63 -7.35 -2.98
CA THR A 71 -2.19 -7.69 -2.99
C THR A 71 -1.89 -9.05 -3.62
N GLU A 72 -2.80 -10.02 -3.49
CA GLU A 72 -2.69 -11.33 -4.13
C GLU A 72 -2.84 -11.20 -5.64
N ARG A 73 -3.88 -10.47 -6.09
CA ARG A 73 -4.05 -10.16 -7.51
C ARG A 73 -2.89 -9.35 -8.07
N GLU A 74 -2.24 -8.52 -7.27
CA GLU A 74 -1.06 -7.77 -7.70
C GLU A 74 0.16 -8.67 -7.83
N SER A 75 0.42 -9.52 -6.83
CA SER A 75 1.53 -10.49 -6.87
C SER A 75 1.38 -11.49 -8.02
N ALA A 76 0.15 -11.87 -8.37
CA ALA A 76 -0.11 -12.77 -9.50
C ALA A 76 0.33 -12.17 -10.84
N CYS A 77 0.22 -10.84 -11.00
CA CYS A 77 0.58 -10.16 -12.24
C CYS A 77 1.99 -9.55 -12.22
N CYS A 78 2.42 -9.03 -11.07
CA CYS A 78 3.70 -8.39 -10.83
C CYS A 78 4.44 -9.18 -9.74
N SER A 79 4.92 -10.39 -10.07
CA SER A 79 5.46 -11.37 -9.11
C SER A 79 6.75 -10.98 -8.38
N PHE A 80 7.35 -9.85 -8.76
CA PHE A 80 8.49 -9.28 -8.05
C PHE A 80 8.07 -8.57 -6.76
N PHE A 81 6.80 -8.21 -6.59
CA PHE A 81 6.33 -7.70 -5.31
C PHE A 81 6.16 -8.84 -4.31
N THR A 82 6.61 -8.60 -3.09
CA THR A 82 6.23 -9.39 -1.92
C THR A 82 5.42 -8.50 -0.99
N PHE A 83 4.17 -8.87 -0.75
CA PHE A 83 3.30 -8.16 0.18
C PHE A 83 3.11 -9.00 1.45
N THR A 84 3.23 -8.34 2.60
CA THR A 84 2.88 -8.92 3.90
C THR A 84 1.80 -8.04 4.52
N VAL A 85 0.63 -8.62 4.75
CA VAL A 85 -0.51 -7.94 5.39
C VAL A 85 -0.62 -8.42 6.83
N ASP A 86 -0.46 -7.51 7.78
CA ASP A 86 -0.64 -7.78 9.21
C ASP A 86 -1.79 -6.92 9.75
N ALA A 87 -2.85 -7.59 10.21
CA ALA A 87 -4.02 -6.94 10.80
C ALA A 87 -4.14 -7.20 12.31
N GLN A 88 -3.14 -7.85 12.93
CA GLN A 88 -3.32 -8.50 14.23
C GLN A 88 -2.44 -7.90 15.33
N LEU A 89 -3.08 -7.01 16.12
CA LEU A 89 -2.57 -6.33 17.31
C LEU A 89 -1.35 -5.43 17.03
N PRO A 90 -1.15 -4.34 17.79
CA PRO A 90 0.10 -3.58 17.70
C PRO A 90 1.25 -4.49 18.14
N GLY A 91 1.91 -5.15 17.18
CA GLY A 91 3.24 -5.69 17.38
C GLY A 91 4.15 -4.53 17.84
N PRO A 92 5.14 -4.78 18.71
CA PRO A 92 6.05 -3.73 19.13
C PRO A 92 6.60 -3.07 17.87
N ALA A 93 6.36 -1.76 17.72
CA ALA A 93 6.98 -1.01 16.65
C ALA A 93 8.48 -1.28 16.77
N ALA A 94 9.07 -1.97 15.79
CA ALA A 94 10.51 -2.08 15.72
C ALA A 94 11.04 -0.65 15.83
N ALA A 95 12.00 -0.41 16.74
CA ALA A 95 12.42 0.94 17.11
C ALA A 95 12.70 1.78 15.84
N GLY A 96 11.98 2.90 15.69
CA GLY A 96 12.06 3.76 14.51
C GLY A 96 10.92 3.63 13.51
N ARG A 97 10.04 2.62 13.62
CA ARG A 97 8.91 2.43 12.69
C ARG A 97 7.65 3.17 13.11
N VAL A 98 6.80 3.51 12.14
CA VAL A 98 5.48 4.08 12.44
C VAL A 98 4.61 3.04 13.16
N ALA A 99 4.14 3.40 14.36
CA ALA A 99 3.27 2.56 15.16
C ALA A 99 1.85 2.49 14.55
N ALA A 100 1.38 1.26 14.33
CA ALA A 100 -0.02 0.99 13.97
C ALA A 100 -0.89 0.93 15.24
N ARG A 101 -2.14 1.35 15.12
CA ARG A 101 -3.12 1.26 16.21
C ARG A 101 -3.86 -0.07 16.15
N PRO A 102 -4.49 -0.51 17.26
CA PRO A 102 -5.38 -1.67 17.22
C PRO A 102 -6.52 -1.47 16.21
N GLY A 103 -6.58 -2.34 15.19
CA GLY A 103 -7.56 -2.27 14.11
C GLY A 103 -7.04 -1.57 12.83
N ASP A 104 -5.80 -1.07 12.83
CA ASP A 104 -5.12 -0.71 11.59
C ASP A 104 -4.59 -1.98 10.91
N VAL A 105 -4.52 -1.92 9.58
CA VAL A 105 -3.85 -2.93 8.74
C VAL A 105 -2.49 -2.38 8.36
N VAL A 106 -1.45 -3.15 8.64
CA VAL A 106 -0.09 -2.89 8.18
C VAL A 106 0.13 -3.66 6.88
N LEU A 107 0.57 -2.94 5.85
CA LEU A 107 0.98 -3.51 4.58
C LEU A 107 2.48 -3.24 4.40
N ASP A 108 3.29 -4.26 4.61
CA ASP A 108 4.72 -4.26 4.28
C ASP A 108 4.90 -4.73 2.83
N ILE A 109 5.66 -3.96 2.05
CA ILE A 109 5.93 -4.17 0.62
C ILE A 109 7.43 -4.31 0.44
N GLU A 110 7.86 -5.38 -0.22
CA GLU A 110 9.25 -5.61 -0.60
C GLU A 110 9.37 -5.87 -2.10
N VAL A 111 10.49 -5.42 -2.67
CA VAL A 111 10.83 -5.67 -4.08
C VAL A 111 12.31 -6.04 -4.21
N PRO A 112 12.72 -6.77 -5.26
CA PRO A 112 14.14 -6.93 -5.60
C PRO A 112 14.80 -5.56 -5.84
N PRO A 113 16.12 -5.43 -5.59
CA PRO A 113 16.85 -4.16 -5.78
C PRO A 113 16.66 -3.51 -7.17
N ALA A 114 16.48 -4.32 -8.22
CA ALA A 114 16.24 -3.84 -9.58
C ALA A 114 14.91 -3.09 -9.77
N HIS A 115 13.98 -3.18 -8.81
CA HIS A 115 12.63 -2.60 -8.87
C HIS A 115 12.41 -1.53 -7.78
N VAL A 116 13.48 -1.05 -7.14
CA VAL A 116 13.39 0.01 -6.10
C VAL A 116 12.69 1.26 -6.63
N ASP A 117 12.91 1.64 -7.90
CA ASP A 117 12.26 2.81 -8.51
C ASP A 117 10.75 2.62 -8.64
N VAL A 118 10.30 1.39 -8.91
CA VAL A 118 8.88 1.02 -8.97
C VAL A 118 8.23 1.18 -7.60
N LEU A 119 8.86 0.63 -6.55
CA LEU A 119 8.40 0.81 -5.18
C LEU A 119 8.40 2.29 -4.78
N ALA A 120 9.41 3.05 -5.22
CA ALA A 120 9.50 4.46 -4.93
C ALA A 120 8.37 5.27 -5.58
N ALA A 121 8.01 4.93 -6.82
CA ALA A 121 6.88 5.51 -7.54
C ALA A 121 5.54 5.16 -6.85
N LEU A 122 5.34 3.90 -6.45
CA LEU A 122 4.16 3.47 -5.71
C LEU A 122 3.98 4.25 -4.39
N VAL A 123 5.05 4.40 -3.61
CA VAL A 123 5.01 5.17 -2.35
C VAL A 123 4.70 6.64 -2.60
N THR A 124 5.32 7.25 -3.62
CA THR A 124 5.07 8.66 -3.96
C THR A 124 3.61 8.87 -4.34
N ARG A 125 3.05 7.93 -5.12
CA ARG A 125 1.62 7.94 -5.48
C ARG A 125 0.73 7.78 -4.26
N ALA A 126 1.02 6.83 -3.38
CA ALA A 126 0.25 6.61 -2.16
C ALA A 126 0.17 7.88 -1.29
N GLN A 127 1.31 8.55 -1.09
CA GLN A 127 1.38 9.82 -0.37
C GLN A 127 0.58 10.92 -1.09
N ALA A 128 0.69 11.02 -2.43
CA ALA A 128 -0.06 12.01 -3.20
C ALA A 128 -1.58 11.82 -3.07
N GLN A 129 -2.08 10.58 -3.13
CA GLN A 129 -3.51 10.28 -2.99
C GLN A 129 -4.02 10.57 -1.58
N ALA A 130 -3.25 10.21 -0.55
CA ALA A 130 -3.61 10.50 0.83
C ALA A 130 -3.71 12.02 1.12
N HIS A 131 -2.90 12.84 0.45
CA HIS A 131 -2.98 14.30 0.55
C HIS A 131 -4.09 14.90 -0.31
N ALA A 132 -4.46 14.26 -1.42
CA ALA A 132 -5.52 14.72 -2.32
C ALA A 132 -6.93 14.57 -1.74
N ASP A 133 -7.16 13.61 -0.82
CA ASP A 133 -8.44 13.43 -0.12
C ASP A 133 -8.37 13.79 1.39
N PRO A 134 -8.40 15.10 1.74
CA PRO A 134 -8.50 15.53 3.13
C PRO A 134 -9.84 15.18 3.78
N SER A 135 -10.89 14.88 3.00
CA SER A 135 -12.22 14.55 3.51
C SER A 135 -12.29 13.11 4.05
N GLY A 136 -11.58 12.18 3.42
CA GLY A 136 -11.35 10.83 3.94
C GLY A 136 -10.62 10.86 5.28
N ALA A 137 -9.58 11.69 5.41
CA ALA A 137 -8.78 11.83 6.63
C ALA A 137 -9.59 12.28 7.87
N ALA A 138 -10.58 13.16 7.67
CA ALA A 138 -11.47 13.62 8.73
C ALA A 138 -12.46 12.53 9.19
N ARG A 139 -12.98 11.72 8.26
CA ARG A 139 -13.93 10.62 8.57
C ARG A 139 -13.29 9.46 9.33
N ARG A 140 -11.98 9.26 9.18
CA ARG A 140 -11.21 8.23 9.90
C ARG A 140 -11.03 8.51 11.41
N ARG A 141 -11.26 9.75 11.87
CA ARG A 141 -11.07 10.17 13.27
C ARG A 141 -12.35 10.24 14.10
N ALA A 142 -13.52 10.07 13.47
CA ALA A 142 -14.85 10.12 14.09
C ALA A 142 -15.40 8.71 14.32
#